data_AF-A0A7D8BF65-F1
#
_entry.id   AF-A0A7D8BF65-F1
#
_cell.length_a   1.000
_cell.length_b   1.000
_cell.length_c   1.000
_cell.angle_alpha   90.00
_cell.angle_beta   90.00
_cell.angle_gamma   90.00
#
_symmetry.space_group_name_H-M   'P 1'
#
loop_
_entity.id
_entity.type
_entity.pdbx_description
1 polymer ?
#
loop_
_entity_poly.entity_id
_entity_poly.type
_entity_poly.pdbx_seq_one_letter_code
_entity_poly.pdbx_strand_id
1 'polypeptide(L)'
;MRNIEVLGEASKNLLEVLPDAPQRFPDIPFRSIYAMRNQLAHGYFSTNMVRVWEVVQSDIPGLLKHLEHAIAAVQATDPGPTQQ
;
A
#
# COMPACT_ATOMS: atom_id res chain seq x y z
N MET A 1 -5.84 -6.81 12.22
CA MET A 1 -4.55 -7.43 11.80
C MET A 1 -4.61 -7.99 10.40
N ARG A 2 -5.58 -8.86 10.07
CA ARG A 2 -5.77 -9.40 8.71
C ARG A 2 -5.71 -8.35 7.58
N ASN A 3 -6.31 -7.17 7.77
CA ASN A 3 -6.31 -6.11 6.76
C ASN A 3 -4.90 -5.59 6.44
N ILE A 4 -4.02 -5.49 7.45
CA ILE A 4 -2.64 -5.04 7.26
C ILE A 4 -1.83 -6.12 6.53
N GLU A 5 -2.07 -7.39 6.82
CA GLU A 5 -1.47 -8.51 6.08
C GLU A 5 -1.87 -8.49 4.61
N VAL A 6 -3.17 -8.30 4.32
CA VAL A 6 -3.70 -8.19 2.96
C VAL A 6 -3.08 -7.00 2.22
N LEU A 7 -2.96 -5.85 2.89
CA LEU A 7 -2.34 -4.66 2.32
C LEU A 7 -0.86 -4.89 1.98
N GLY A 8 -0.11 -5.54 2.88
CA GLY A 8 1.29 -5.91 2.63
C GLY A 8 1.47 -6.91 1.49
N GLU A 9 0.60 -7.91 1.39
CA GLU A 9 0.63 -8.90 0.31
C GLU A 9 0.27 -8.25 -1.04
N ALA A 10 -0.75 -7.40 -1.08
CA ALA A 10 -1.12 -6.65 -2.28
C ALA A 10 0.02 -5.76 -2.76
N SER A 11 0.72 -5.08 -1.84
CA SER A 11 1.88 -4.27 -2.19
C SER A 11 3.05 -5.09 -2.73
N LYS A 12 3.27 -6.31 -2.23
CA LYS A 12 4.28 -7.23 -2.76
C LYS A 12 3.94 -7.64 -4.19
N ASN A 13 2.71 -8.11 -4.40
CA ASN A 13 2.25 -8.58 -5.71
C ASN A 13 2.28 -7.46 -6.76
N LEU A 14 1.95 -6.22 -6.36
CA LEU A 14 2.06 -5.06 -7.25
C LEU A 14 3.51 -4.82 -7.69
N LEU A 15 4.48 -4.90 -6.77
CA LEU A 15 5.90 -4.72 -7.11
C LEU A 15 6.44 -5.84 -8.00
N GLU A 16 5.87 -7.05 -7.92
CA GLU A 16 6.23 -8.16 -8.82
C GLU A 16 5.77 -7.92 -10.26
N VAL A 17 4.55 -7.36 -10.45
CA VAL A 17 4.00 -7.09 -11.78
C VAL A 17 4.40 -5.72 -12.35
N LEU A 18 4.70 -4.76 -11.48
CA LEU A 18 5.08 -3.39 -11.82
C LEU A 18 6.30 -2.95 -10.98
N PRO A 19 7.52 -3.41 -11.33
CA PRO A 19 8.73 -3.12 -10.55
C PRO A 19 9.10 -1.64 -10.47
N ASP A 20 8.64 -0.82 -11.43
CA ASP A 20 8.84 0.62 -11.52
C ASP A 20 7.78 1.44 -10.77
N ALA A 21 6.83 0.79 -10.08
CA ALA A 21 5.80 1.47 -9.29
C ALA A 21 6.36 2.49 -8.27
N PRO A 22 7.48 2.23 -7.55
CA PRO A 22 8.06 3.23 -6.63
C PRO A 22 8.59 4.49 -7.34
N GLN A 23 8.98 4.37 -8.61
CA GLN A 23 9.41 5.51 -9.43
C GLN A 23 8.19 6.27 -9.96
N ARG A 24 7.11 5.56 -10.31
CA ARG A 24 5.88 6.16 -10.82
C ARG A 24 5.03 6.82 -9.74
N PHE A 25 5.04 6.28 -8.52
CA PHE A 25 4.25 6.76 -7.39
C PHE A 25 5.13 6.86 -6.13
N PRO A 26 6.05 7.85 -6.07
CA PRO A 26 7.03 7.96 -4.98
C PRO A 26 6.41 8.23 -3.61
N ASP A 27 5.20 8.80 -3.57
CA ASP A 27 4.47 9.09 -2.33
C ASP A 27 3.86 7.84 -1.68
N ILE A 28 3.88 6.69 -2.37
CA ILE A 28 3.36 5.43 -1.85
C ILE A 28 4.54 4.57 -1.36
N PRO A 29 4.65 4.31 -0.04
CA PRO A 29 5.77 3.56 0.53
C PRO A 29 5.59 2.04 0.39
N PHE A 30 5.51 1.52 -0.85
CA PHE A 30 5.25 0.10 -1.15
C PHE A 30 6.13 -0.88 -0.36
N ARG A 31 7.44 -0.57 -0.27
CA ARG A 31 8.39 -1.43 0.46
C ARG A 31 8.11 -1.46 1.97
N SER A 32 7.71 -0.34 2.56
CA SER A 32 7.35 -0.26 3.98
C SER A 32 6.05 -0.99 4.28
N ILE A 33 5.07 -0.90 3.36
CA ILE A 33 3.79 -1.63 3.44
C ILE A 33 4.04 -3.14 3.43
N TYR A 34 4.88 -3.62 2.52
CA TYR A 34 5.31 -5.02 2.51
C TYR A 34 6.08 -5.42 3.79
N ALA A 35 7.03 -4.59 4.24
CA ALA A 35 7.83 -4.87 5.44
C ALA A 35 6.96 -4.99 6.69
N MET A 36 5.86 -4.24 6.78
CA MET A 36 4.90 -4.30 7.88
C MET A 36 4.24 -5.66 8.00
N ARG A 37 3.89 -6.31 6.87
CA ARG A 37 3.38 -7.69 6.87
C ARG A 37 4.43 -8.67 7.40
N ASN A 38 5.70 -8.49 7.03
CA ASN A 38 6.78 -9.33 7.54
C ASN A 38 7.00 -9.15 9.05
N GLN A 39 6.87 -7.92 9.56
CA GLN A 39 6.93 -7.65 11.00
C GLN A 39 5.79 -8.34 11.76
N LEU A 40 4.56 -8.24 11.26
CA LEU A 40 3.39 -8.90 11.90
C LEU A 40 3.50 -10.44 11.87
N ALA A 41 3.98 -11.03 10.78
CA ALA A 41 4.13 -12.47 10.64
C ALA A 41 5.23 -13.09 11.53
N HIS A 42 6.27 -12.32 11.88
CA HIS A 42 7.40 -12.81 12.69
C HIS A 42 7.20 -12.64 14.22
N GLY A 43 5.98 -12.43 14.70
CA GLY A 43 5.69 -12.47 16.14
C GLY A 43 5.88 -11.17 16.91
N TYR A 44 5.96 -10.01 16.24
CA TYR A 44 5.96 -8.68 16.89
C TYR A 44 4.67 -8.34 17.66
N PHE A 45 3.69 -9.25 17.67
CA PHE A 45 2.37 -9.04 18.24
C PHE A 45 2.38 -8.81 19.76
N SER A 46 3.37 -9.34 20.48
CA SER A 46 3.42 -9.24 21.94
C SER A 46 4.02 -7.93 22.47
N THR A 47 4.71 -7.14 21.64
CA THR A 47 5.55 -6.02 22.15
C THR A 47 5.29 -4.66 21.51
N ASN A 48 4.49 -4.52 20.45
CA ASN A 48 4.23 -3.18 19.89
C ASN A 48 2.86 -2.97 19.22
N MET A 49 1.76 -3.30 19.92
CA MET A 49 0.42 -2.89 19.48
C MET A 49 0.27 -1.36 19.38
N VAL A 50 1.08 -0.60 20.12
CA VAL A 50 1.13 0.88 20.04
C VAL A 50 1.55 1.31 18.64
N ARG A 51 2.63 0.76 18.08
CA ARG A 51 3.05 1.06 16.71
C ARG A 51 1.98 0.66 15.68
N VAL A 52 1.31 -0.47 15.88
CA VAL A 52 0.23 -0.87 14.96
C VAL A 52 -0.92 0.12 15.01
N TRP A 53 -1.28 0.60 16.21
CA TRP A 53 -2.28 1.63 16.38
C TRP A 53 -1.87 2.95 15.72
N GLU A 54 -0.62 3.40 15.91
CA GLU A 54 -0.07 4.59 15.26
C GLU A 54 -0.13 4.51 13.74
N VAL A 55 0.28 3.38 13.15
CA VAL A 55 0.19 3.18 11.70
C VAL A 55 -1.25 3.32 11.21
N VAL A 56 -2.20 2.70 11.92
CA VAL A 56 -3.62 2.74 11.53
C VAL A 56 -4.18 4.16 11.61
N GLN A 57 -3.79 4.93 12.62
CA GLN A 57 -4.31 6.28 12.83
C GLN A 57 -3.60 7.36 11.99
N SER A 58 -2.30 7.21 11.74
CA SER A 58 -1.47 8.27 11.14
C SER A 58 -1.08 7.97 9.70
N ASP A 59 -0.66 6.73 9.41
CA ASP A 59 -0.05 6.40 8.12
C ASP A 59 -1.10 5.96 7.09
N ILE A 60 -2.08 5.16 7.51
CA ILE A 60 -3.12 4.65 6.61
C ILE A 60 -3.95 5.78 5.96
N PRO A 61 -4.40 6.82 6.68
CA PRO A 61 -5.16 7.91 6.05
C PRO A 61 -4.35 8.67 4.98
N GLY A 62 -3.05 8.86 5.19
CA GLY A 62 -2.16 9.45 4.20
C GLY A 62 -1.98 8.55 2.98
N LEU A 63 -1.74 7.26 3.23
CA LEU A 63 -1.62 6.24 2.19
C LEU A 63 -2.86 6.17 1.30
N LEU A 64 -4.07 6.22 1.89
CA LEU A 64 -5.32 6.17 1.13
C LEU A 64 -5.40 7.31 0.11
N LYS A 65 -5.06 8.53 0.50
CA LYS A 65 -5.05 9.69 -0.41
C LYS A 65 -4.07 9.50 -1.57
N HIS A 66 -2.87 9.01 -1.30
CA HIS A 66 -1.89 8.75 -2.36
C HIS A 66 -2.36 7.66 -3.32
N LEU A 67 -3.02 6.62 -2.81
CA LEU A 67 -3.61 5.55 -3.64
C LEU A 67 -4.75 6.08 -4.52
N GLU A 68 -5.65 6.89 -3.96
CA GLU A 68 -6.74 7.53 -4.72
C GLU A 68 -6.20 8.40 -5.87
N HIS A 69 -5.17 9.21 -5.58
CA HIS A 69 -4.49 10.00 -6.61
C HIS A 69 -3.81 9.14 -7.67
N ALA A 70 -3.14 8.05 -7.28
CA ALA A 70 -2.49 7.14 -8.22
C ALA A 70 -3.52 6.45 -9.13
N ILE A 71 -4.64 5.99 -8.59
CA ILE A 71 -5.73 5.38 -9.36
C ILE A 71 -6.31 6.39 -10.35
N ALA A 72 -6.61 7.60 -9.91
CA ALA A 72 -7.11 8.66 -10.78
C ALA A 72 -6.12 9.01 -11.91
N ALA A 73 -4.82 9.08 -11.60
CA ALA A 73 -3.79 9.32 -12.60
C ALA A 73 -3.69 8.20 -13.65
N VAL A 74 -3.79 6.95 -13.24
CA VAL A 74 -3.79 5.80 -14.17
C VAL A 74 -5.04 5.82 -15.06
N GLN A 75 -6.22 6.05 -14.48
CA GLN A 75 -7.48 6.13 -15.23
C GLN A 75 -7.53 7.32 -16.20
N ALA A 76 -6.88 8.44 -15.88
CA ALA A 76 -6.79 9.57 -16.78
C ALA A 76 -5.82 9.33 -17.97
N THR A 77 -4.86 8.42 -17.81
CA THR A 77 -3.84 8.11 -18.84
C THR A 77 -4.29 6.98 -19.78
N ASP A 78 -5.31 6.21 -19.39
CA ASP A 78 -5.98 5.23 -20.23
C ASP A 78 -7.48 5.55 -20.30
N PRO A 79 -7.91 6.45 -21.20
CA PRO A 79 -9.31 6.55 -21.54
C PRO A 79 -9.67 5.26 -22.27
N GLY A 80 -10.04 4.23 -21.51
CA GLY A 80 -10.56 2.98 -22.07
C GLY A 80 -11.59 3.28 -23.15
N PRO A 81 -11.72 2.41 -24.17
CA PRO A 81 -12.42 2.73 -25.41
C PRO A 81 -13.79 3.31 -25.09
N THR A 82 -14.01 4.56 -25.51
CA THR A 82 -15.29 5.24 -25.47
C THR A 82 -16.37 4.25 -25.88
N GLN A 83 -17.15 3.76 -24.91
CA GLN A 83 -18.34 3.00 -25.21
C GLN A 83 -19.32 4.00 -25.84
N GLN A 84 -19.39 3.93 -27.17
CA GLN A 84 -20.49 4.48 -27.98
C GLN A 84 -21.78 3.74 -27.67
#